data_AF-A0A9E2R196-F1
#
_entry.id   AF-A0A9E2R196-F1
#
_cell.length_a   1.000
_cell.length_b   1.000
_cell.length_c   1.000
_cell.angle_alpha   90.00
_cell.angle_beta   90.00
_cell.angle_gamma   90.00
#
_symmetry.space_group_name_H-M   'P 1'
#
loop_
_entity.id
_entity.type
_entity.pdbx_description
1 polymer ?
#
loop_
_entity_poly.entity_id
_entity_poly.type
_entity_poly.pdbx_seq_one_letter_code
_entity_poly.pdbx_strand_id
1 'polypeptide(L)'
;TELGAHWQDEDHSPKYEGEIYIPQDDIDVYVRSEEERKKLLAGVLRCEVTGKPFKITPPELAFYMRNEIPIPRMHFDQRFIERFQLRNPRRLFSRQCDNCHQEIISTFSQSRPEKVYCEECYQRAVV
;
A
#
# COMPACT_ATOMS: atom_id res chain seq x y z
N THR A 1 -18.22 -28.03 8.73
CA THR A 1 -18.07 -27.69 7.31
C THR A 1 -16.58 -27.60 7.03
N GLU A 2 -15.84 -28.70 7.05
CA GLU A 2 -15.48 -29.55 5.87
C GLU A 2 -14.59 -28.89 4.80
N LEU A 3 -14.04 -27.70 5.04
CA LEU A 3 -12.84 -27.27 4.33
C LEU A 3 -11.66 -27.53 5.26
N GLY A 4 -10.83 -28.53 4.97
CA GLY A 4 -9.65 -28.94 5.77
C GLY A 4 -8.54 -27.89 5.84
N ALA A 5 -8.89 -26.66 6.18
CA ALA A 5 -8.01 -25.48 6.24
C ALA A 5 -7.56 -25.19 7.68
N HIS A 6 -7.29 -26.23 8.47
CA HIS A 6 -6.87 -26.10 9.87
C HIS A 6 -5.57 -25.30 10.06
N TRP A 7 -4.77 -25.13 9.02
CA TRP A 7 -3.59 -24.27 9.02
C TRP A 7 -3.92 -22.77 9.18
N GLN A 8 -5.18 -22.36 8.95
CA GLN A 8 -5.66 -20.99 9.17
C GLN A 8 -6.20 -20.74 10.57
N ASP A 9 -6.42 -21.80 11.35
CA ASP A 9 -7.01 -21.69 12.69
C ASP A 9 -6.00 -21.09 13.69
N GLU A 10 -4.70 -21.20 13.41
CA GLU A 10 -3.62 -20.66 14.25
C GLU A 10 -3.08 -19.33 13.69
N ASP A 11 -2.99 -18.32 14.55
CA ASP A 11 -2.39 -17.03 14.18
C ASP A 11 -0.85 -17.14 14.18
N HIS A 12 -0.29 -17.26 12.98
CA HIS A 12 1.15 -17.31 12.72
C HIS A 12 1.79 -15.91 12.61
N SER A 13 1.05 -14.84 12.92
CA SER A 13 1.58 -13.49 12.87
C SER A 13 2.77 -13.33 13.83
N PRO A 14 3.85 -12.65 13.40
CA PRO A 14 4.98 -12.39 14.28
C PRO A 14 4.52 -11.55 15.48
N LYS A 15 4.68 -12.11 16.68
CA LYS A 15 4.40 -11.44 17.94
C LYS A 15 5.63 -10.64 18.35
N TYR A 16 5.62 -9.36 18.07
CA TYR A 16 6.67 -8.47 18.54
C TYR A 16 6.32 -7.96 19.94
N GLU A 17 7.18 -8.28 20.89
CA GLU A 17 7.13 -7.77 22.26
C GLU A 17 8.22 -6.69 22.42
N GLY A 18 7.89 -5.57 23.06
CA GLY A 18 8.85 -4.49 23.30
C GLY A 18 8.21 -3.13 23.52
N GLU A 19 9.05 -2.13 23.76
CA GLU A 19 8.65 -0.73 23.90
C GLU A 19 8.17 -0.18 22.55
N ILE A 20 7.06 0.57 22.60
CA ILE A 20 6.48 1.21 21.42
C ILE A 20 7.33 2.44 21.09
N TYR A 21 7.91 2.44 19.90
CA TYR A 21 8.58 3.61 19.34
C TYR A 21 7.61 4.36 18.42
N ILE A 22 7.62 5.69 18.49
CA ILE A 22 6.84 6.54 17.58
C ILE A 22 7.83 7.16 16.59
N PRO A 23 7.70 6.87 15.28
CA PRO A 23 8.63 7.38 14.30
C PRO A 23 8.43 8.89 14.10
N GLN A 24 9.55 9.61 14.00
CA GLN A 24 9.58 11.01 13.58
C GLN A 24 9.27 11.14 12.09
N ASP A 25 8.65 12.26 11.70
CA ASP A 25 8.25 12.54 10.31
C ASP A 25 9.45 12.88 9.41
N ASP A 26 10.46 13.54 9.96
CA ASP A 26 11.67 13.91 9.24
C ASP A 26 12.68 12.75 9.24
N ILE A 27 13.02 12.26 8.04
CA ILE A 27 13.99 11.18 7.85
C ILE A 27 15.43 11.62 8.17
N ASP A 28 15.74 12.92 8.06
CA ASP A 28 17.07 13.46 8.33
C ASP A 28 17.54 13.19 9.75
N VAL A 29 16.61 13.05 10.70
CA VAL A 29 16.90 12.73 12.09
C VAL A 29 17.66 11.41 12.20
N TYR A 30 17.26 10.40 11.41
CA TYR A 30 17.91 9.09 11.39
C TYR A 30 19.20 9.09 10.57
N VAL A 31 19.33 10.01 9.60
CA VAL A 31 20.59 10.22 8.86
C VAL A 31 21.66 10.82 9.78
N ARG A 32 21.28 11.82 10.59
CA ARG A 32 22.20 12.56 11.47
C ARG A 32 22.51 11.83 12.77
N SER A 33 21.54 11.12 13.35
CA SER A 33 21.69 10.48 14.67
C SER A 33 21.79 8.96 14.57
N GLU A 34 22.91 8.39 15.05
CA GLU A 34 23.04 6.94 15.21
C GLU A 34 22.21 6.41 16.38
N GLU A 35 22.02 7.21 17.43
CA GLU A 35 21.23 6.81 18.60
C GLU A 35 19.76 6.59 18.24
N GLU A 36 19.17 7.48 17.43
CA GLU A 36 17.78 7.33 16.97
C GLU A 36 17.61 6.12 16.06
N ARG A 37 18.61 5.80 15.22
CA ARG A 37 18.61 4.56 14.44
C ARG A 37 18.58 3.32 15.33
N LYS A 38 19.41 3.28 16.38
CA LYS A 38 19.43 2.16 17.32
C LYS A 38 18.13 2.03 18.09
N LYS A 39 17.53 3.13 18.54
CA LYS A 39 16.22 3.15 19.21
C LYS A 39 15.11 2.63 18.29
N LEU A 40 15.06 3.10 17.04
CA LEU A 40 14.07 2.64 16.05
C LEU A 40 14.19 1.13 15.77
N LEU A 41 15.42 0.63 15.60
CA LEU A 41 15.67 -0.79 15.32
C LEU A 41 15.37 -1.71 16.51
N ALA A 42 15.57 -1.23 17.73
CA ALA A 42 15.22 -1.97 18.95
C ALA A 42 13.71 -1.96 19.20
N GLY A 43 13.06 -0.82 18.95
CA GLY A 43 11.66 -0.55 19.24
C GLY A 43 10.67 -1.33 18.35
N VAL A 44 9.41 -1.32 18.78
CA VAL A 44 8.27 -1.85 18.03
C VAL A 44 7.41 -0.69 17.56
N LEU A 45 7.03 -0.67 16.29
CA LEU A 45 6.09 0.27 15.73
C LEU A 45 4.67 -0.30 15.81
N ARG A 46 3.68 0.57 15.94
CA ARG A 46 2.26 0.17 15.94
C ARG A 46 1.57 0.71 14.69
N CYS A 47 0.88 -0.14 13.95
CA CYS A 47 0.11 0.29 12.80
C CYS A 47 -1.07 1.17 13.24
N GLU A 48 -1.20 2.36 12.63
CA GLU A 48 -2.28 3.30 12.97
C GLU A 48 -3.69 2.76 12.63
N VAL A 49 -3.82 1.94 11.59
CA VAL A 49 -5.11 1.40 11.12
C VAL A 49 -5.52 0.14 11.88
N THR A 50 -4.64 -0.86 11.93
CA THR A 50 -4.97 -2.18 12.49
C THR A 50 -4.52 -2.37 13.94
N GLY A 51 -3.68 -1.48 14.45
CA GLY A 51 -3.07 -1.61 15.77
C GLY A 51 -2.02 -2.73 15.89
N LYS A 52 -1.75 -3.47 14.80
CA LYS A 52 -0.77 -4.59 14.79
C LYS A 52 0.65 -4.07 15.02
N PRO A 53 1.46 -4.76 15.84
CA PRO A 53 2.86 -4.41 16.03
C PRO A 53 3.68 -4.85 14.81
N PHE A 54 4.68 -4.05 14.43
CA PHE A 54 5.65 -4.40 13.40
C PHE A 54 7.02 -3.79 13.70
N LYS A 55 8.08 -4.34 13.12
CA LYS A 55 9.45 -3.81 13.25
C LYS A 55 10.02 -3.43 11.90
N ILE A 56 10.96 -2.49 11.91
CA ILE A 56 11.78 -2.14 10.75
C ILE A 56 13.12 -2.85 10.87
N THR A 57 13.55 -3.45 9.77
CA THR A 57 14.84 -4.11 9.68
C THR A 57 15.94 -3.12 9.26
N PRO A 58 17.22 -3.37 9.60
CA PRO A 58 18.32 -2.50 9.19
C PRO A 58 18.41 -2.23 7.66
N PRO A 59 18.18 -3.23 6.78
CA PRO A 59 18.15 -2.99 5.33
C PRO A 59 17.00 -2.07 4.88
N GLU A 60 15.82 -2.21 5.48
CA GLU A 60 14.68 -1.33 5.20
C GLU A 60 14.97 0.10 5.64
N LEU A 61 15.56 0.30 6.82
CA LEU A 61 15.96 1.62 7.30
C LEU A 61 16.97 2.27 6.35
N ALA A 62 17.97 1.52 5.88
CA ALA A 62 18.94 2.01 4.90
C ALA A 62 18.26 2.40 3.56
N PHE A 63 17.22 1.69 3.15
CA PHE A 63 16.43 2.04 1.97
C PHE A 63 15.65 3.35 2.16
N TYR A 64 14.97 3.54 3.29
CA TYR A 64 14.24 4.78 3.56
C TYR A 64 15.17 6.00 3.59
N MET A 65 16.32 5.87 4.25
CA MET A 65 17.32 6.94 4.32
C MET A 65 17.90 7.30 2.94
N ARG A 66 18.24 6.30 2.11
CA ARG A 66 18.83 6.54 0.78
C ARG A 66 17.89 7.26 -0.18
N ASN A 67 16.59 7.04 -0.04
CA ASN A 67 15.58 7.59 -0.93
C ASN A 67 14.84 8.80 -0.33
N GLU A 68 15.28 9.30 0.84
CA GLU A 68 14.65 10.42 1.55
C GLU A 68 13.15 10.17 1.81
N ILE A 69 12.78 8.92 2.10
CA ILE A 69 11.40 8.51 2.34
C ILE A 69 11.15 8.46 3.86
N PRO A 70 10.06 9.06 4.35
CA PRO A 70 9.72 8.99 5.77
C PRO A 70 9.40 7.56 6.22
N ILE A 71 9.63 7.30 7.51
CA ILE A 71 9.36 6.00 8.11
C ILE A 71 7.85 5.70 8.09
N PRO A 72 7.43 4.50 7.65
CA PRO A 72 6.01 4.18 7.54
C PRO A 72 5.32 4.07 8.91
N ARG A 73 4.12 4.63 9.00
CA ARG A 73 3.19 4.50 10.15
C ARG A 73 2.29 3.27 10.07
N MET A 74 2.30 2.60 8.92
CA MET A 74 1.51 1.41 8.63
C MET A 74 2.41 0.21 8.35
N HIS A 75 1.98 -0.96 8.82
CA HIS A 75 2.69 -2.20 8.55
C HIS A 75 2.61 -2.57 7.06
N PHE A 76 3.49 -3.49 6.64
CA PHE A 76 3.62 -3.88 5.23
C PHE A 76 2.31 -4.33 4.59
N ASP A 77 1.56 -5.23 5.23
CA ASP A 77 0.32 -5.76 4.64
C ASP A 77 -0.74 -4.68 4.45
N GLN A 78 -0.90 -3.76 5.40
CA GLN A 78 -1.83 -2.63 5.24
C GLN A 78 -1.45 -1.75 4.04
N ARG A 79 -0.16 -1.39 3.92
CA ARG A 79 0.32 -0.62 2.76
C ARG A 79 0.11 -1.38 1.45
N PHE A 80 0.31 -2.69 1.47
CA PHE A 80 0.06 -3.54 0.31
C PHE A 80 -1.43 -3.56 -0.07
N ILE A 81 -2.33 -3.69 0.91
CA ILE A 81 -3.78 -3.66 0.71
C ILE A 81 -4.21 -2.32 0.12
N GLU A 82 -3.76 -1.20 0.67
CA GLU A 82 -4.08 0.14 0.15
C GLU A 82 -3.60 0.32 -1.28
N ARG A 83 -2.35 -0.08 -1.57
CA ARG A 83 -1.83 -0.07 -2.94
C ARG A 83 -2.63 -0.98 -3.88
N PHE A 84 -3.13 -2.10 -3.38
CA PHE A 84 -3.95 -3.02 -4.17
C PHE A 84 -5.34 -2.43 -4.46
N GLN A 85 -5.92 -1.69 -3.51
CA GLN A 85 -7.21 -1.01 -3.67
C GLN A 85 -7.17 0.11 -4.72
N LEU A 86 -6.01 0.72 -4.95
CA LEU A 86 -5.81 1.69 -6.05
C LEU A 86 -5.86 1.04 -7.44
N ARG A 87 -5.72 -0.29 -7.53
CA ARG A 87 -5.80 -0.99 -8.82
C ARG A 87 -7.24 -1.13 -9.25
N ASN A 88 -7.47 -1.03 -10.55
CA ASN A 88 -8.77 -1.36 -11.12
C ASN A 88 -9.16 -2.82 -10.82
N PRO A 89 -10.46 -3.07 -10.61
CA PRO A 89 -10.96 -4.43 -10.39
C PRO A 89 -10.61 -5.31 -11.58
N ARG A 90 -10.35 -6.60 -11.32
CA ARG A 90 -10.12 -7.61 -12.37
C ARG A 90 -11.45 -8.08 -12.98
N ARG A 91 -12.29 -7.12 -13.35
CA ARG A 91 -13.58 -7.34 -14.02
C ARG A 91 -13.65 -6.40 -15.21
N LEU A 92 -14.01 -6.96 -16.35
CA LEU A 92 -14.27 -6.20 -17.56
C LEU A 92 -15.76 -5.88 -17.65
N PHE A 93 -16.06 -4.66 -18.06
CA PHE A 93 -17.40 -4.12 -18.26
C PHE A 93 -17.53 -3.64 -19.70
N SER A 94 -18.68 -3.94 -20.33
CA SER A 94 -19.08 -3.27 -21.56
C SER A 94 -19.55 -1.86 -21.24
N ARG A 95 -19.00 -0.85 -21.93
CA ARG A 95 -19.35 0.56 -21.79
C ARG A 95 -19.32 1.23 -23.17
N GLN A 96 -19.91 2.41 -23.30
CA GLN A 96 -19.80 3.25 -24.49
C GLN A 96 -18.72 4.31 -24.31
N CYS A 97 -17.96 4.60 -25.36
CA CYS A 97 -17.02 5.72 -25.40
C CYS A 97 -17.76 7.04 -25.12
N ASP A 98 -17.27 7.84 -24.17
CA ASP A 98 -17.94 9.09 -23.78
C ASP A 98 -17.86 10.21 -24.86
N ASN A 99 -17.25 9.95 -26.02
CA ASN A 99 -17.19 10.87 -27.15
C ASN A 99 -17.96 10.35 -28.37
N CYS A 100 -17.55 9.21 -28.94
CA CYS A 100 -18.15 8.64 -30.15
C CYS A 100 -19.25 7.59 -29.89
N HIS A 101 -19.54 7.26 -28.63
CA HIS A 101 -20.56 6.27 -28.20
C HIS A 101 -20.37 4.84 -28.73
N GLN A 102 -19.21 4.52 -29.33
CA GLN A 102 -18.88 3.15 -29.73
C GLN A 102 -18.73 2.24 -28.51
N GLU A 103 -19.14 0.97 -28.67
CA GLU A 103 -18.97 -0.05 -27.64
C GLU A 103 -17.48 -0.37 -27.40
N ILE A 104 -17.09 -0.32 -26.14
CA ILE A 104 -15.73 -0.61 -25.65
C ILE A 104 -15.79 -1.52 -24.42
N ILE A 105 -14.71 -2.25 -24.20
CA ILE A 105 -14.53 -3.07 -23.00
C ILE A 105 -13.50 -2.39 -22.11
N SER A 106 -13.86 -2.14 -20.86
CA SER A 106 -13.01 -1.44 -19.90
C SER A 106 -13.10 -2.04 -18.50
N THR A 107 -12.07 -1.81 -17.68
CA THR A 107 -12.09 -2.14 -16.24
C THR A 107 -12.88 -1.13 -15.41
N PHE A 108 -13.24 0.00 -16.01
CA PHE A 108 -14.09 1.02 -15.40
C PHE A 108 -15.57 0.68 -15.62
N SER A 109 -16.33 0.59 -14.52
CA SER A 109 -17.79 0.36 -14.59
C SER A 109 -18.52 1.59 -15.16
N GLN A 110 -19.77 1.40 -15.57
CA GLN A 110 -20.62 2.52 -16.03
C GLN A 110 -21.01 3.48 -14.89
N SER A 111 -21.02 2.99 -13.64
CA SER A 111 -21.31 3.80 -12.45
C SER A 111 -20.17 4.72 -12.01
N ARG A 112 -18.99 4.59 -12.62
CA ARG A 112 -17.77 5.32 -12.25
C ARG A 112 -17.73 6.68 -12.98
N PRO A 113 -17.42 7.79 -12.27
CA PRO A 113 -17.48 9.14 -12.83
C PRO A 113 -16.37 9.47 -13.84
N GLU A 114 -15.34 8.64 -13.94
CA GLU A 114 -14.22 8.85 -14.86
C GLU A 114 -14.67 8.75 -16.33
N LYS A 115 -14.13 9.64 -17.18
CA LYS A 115 -14.35 9.61 -18.63
C LYS A 115 -13.48 8.54 -19.27
N VAL A 116 -14.08 7.67 -20.07
CA VAL A 116 -13.42 6.57 -20.77
C VAL A 116 -13.65 6.74 -22.28
N TYR A 117 -12.56 6.94 -23.00
CA TYR A 117 -12.55 7.04 -24.45
C TYR A 117 -12.11 5.73 -25.11
N CYS A 118 -12.58 5.51 -26.34
CA CYS A 118 -11.96 4.52 -27.22
C CYS A 118 -10.56 4.98 -27.63
N GLU A 119 -9.77 4.05 -28.16
CA GLU A 119 -8.38 4.32 -28.57
C GLU A 119 -8.27 5.52 -29.52
N GLU A 120 -9.10 5.58 -30.57
CA GLU A 120 -9.07 6.68 -31.54
C GLU A 120 -9.41 8.04 -30.90
N CYS A 121 -10.42 8.09 -30.03
CA CYS A 121 -10.82 9.33 -29.36
C CYS A 121 -9.77 9.78 -28.33
N TYR A 122 -9.14 8.84 -27.63
CA TYR A 122 -8.05 9.14 -26.71
C TYR A 122 -6.85 9.73 -27.46
N GLN A 123 -6.43 9.12 -28.58
CA GLN A 123 -5.33 9.62 -29.40
C GLN A 123 -5.59 11.04 -29.91
N ARG A 124 -6.82 11.37 -30.31
CA ARG A 124 -7.17 12.74 -30.75
C ARG A 124 -7.19 13.76 -29.60
N ALA A 125 -7.46 13.32 -28.37
CA ALA A 125 -7.59 14.22 -27.21
C ALA A 125 -6.26 14.52 -26.50
N VAL A 126 -5.23 13.68 -26.73
CA VAL A 126 -3.92 13.79 -26.07
C VAL A 126 -2.87 14.48 -26.96
N VAL A 127 -3.18 14.70 -28.24
CA VAL A 127 -2.39 15.56 -29.15
C VAL A 127 -2.72 17.02 -28.89
#